data_AF-A0A7J0AEV6-F1
#
_entry.id   AF-A0A7J0AEV6-F1
#
_cell.length_a   1.000
_cell.length_b   1.000
_cell.length_c   1.000
_cell.angle_alpha   90.00
_cell.angle_beta   90.00
_cell.angle_gamma   90.00
#
_symmetry.space_group_name_H-M   'P 1'
#
loop_
_entity.id
_entity.type
_entity.pdbx_description
1 polymer ?
#
loop_
_entity_poly.entity_id
_entity_poly.type
_entity_poly.pdbx_seq_one_letter_code
_entity_poly.pdbx_strand_id
1 'polypeptide(L)'
;MKHPIVMDNFTDLFDSLLHNCGSIDIAEAEFKRMIADDADLRADYRQWCLETGHTERCGFMDYADEYLDSQDSVWDSLTDYDSQ
;
A
#
# COMPACT_ATOMS: atom_id res chain seq x y z
N MET A 1 -24.69 -14.91 -4.50
CA MET A 1 -23.88 -14.75 -3.29
C MET A 1 -23.21 -13.39 -3.37
N LYS A 2 -23.56 -12.46 -2.49
CA LYS A 2 -22.81 -11.21 -2.35
C LYS A 2 -21.59 -11.55 -1.51
N HIS A 3 -20.41 -11.60 -2.12
CA HIS A 3 -19.19 -11.63 -1.32
C HIS A 3 -19.21 -10.37 -0.46
N PRO A 4 -19.15 -10.48 0.88
CA PRO A 4 -18.98 -9.31 1.71
C PRO A 4 -17.60 -8.75 1.34
N ILE A 5 -17.58 -7.60 0.69
CA ILE A 5 -16.36 -6.82 0.53
C ILE A 5 -16.07 -6.35 1.94
N VAL A 6 -15.22 -7.13 2.62
CA VAL A 6 -14.85 -6.90 4.01
C VAL A 6 -14.04 -5.61 4.04
N MET A 7 -14.39 -4.73 4.96
CA MET A 7 -13.71 -3.49 5.30
C MET A 7 -12.26 -3.72 5.82
N ASP A 8 -11.63 -4.88 5.58
CA ASP A 8 -10.52 -5.40 6.39
C ASP A 8 -9.12 -5.12 5.87
N ASN A 9 -8.89 -4.95 4.56
CA ASN A 9 -7.51 -5.12 4.09
C ASN A 9 -7.04 -3.93 3.27
N PHE A 10 -6.73 -2.83 3.95
CA PHE A 10 -5.78 -1.85 3.41
C PHE A 10 -4.50 -2.52 2.90
N THR A 11 -4.09 -3.61 3.55
CA THR A 11 -3.03 -4.52 3.11
C THR A 11 -3.29 -5.11 1.72
N ASP A 12 -4.50 -5.59 1.40
CA ASP A 12 -4.84 -6.09 0.05
C ASP A 12 -4.82 -4.97 -1.00
N LEU A 13 -5.23 -3.76 -0.61
CA LEU A 13 -5.12 -2.58 -1.46
C LEU A 13 -3.64 -2.24 -1.73
N PHE A 14 -2.80 -2.26 -0.71
CA PHE A 14 -1.37 -2.01 -0.82
C PHE A 14 -0.69 -3.07 -1.67
N ASP A 15 -0.98 -4.35 -1.46
CA ASP A 15 -0.48 -5.46 -2.28
C ASP A 15 -0.86 -5.26 -3.75
N SER A 16 -2.11 -4.89 -4.02
CA SER A 16 -2.59 -4.61 -5.37
C SER A 16 -1.87 -3.43 -6.02
N LEU A 17 -1.62 -2.37 -5.25
CA LEU A 17 -0.88 -1.20 -5.73
C LEU A 17 0.58 -1.53 -6.02
N LEU A 18 1.26 -2.22 -5.10
CA LEU A 18 2.63 -2.66 -5.27
C LEU A 18 2.76 -3.57 -6.52
N HIS A 19 1.84 -4.52 -6.69
CA HIS A 19 1.82 -5.42 -7.85
C HIS A 19 1.57 -4.69 -9.17
N ASN A 20 0.62 -3.77 -9.20
CA ASN A 20 0.27 -3.06 -10.44
C ASN A 20 1.29 -2.01 -10.84
N CYS A 21 1.87 -1.32 -9.86
CA CYS A 21 2.82 -0.22 -10.10
C CYS A 21 4.24 -0.73 -10.32
N GLY A 22 4.63 -1.86 -9.72
CA GLY A 22 5.98 -2.43 -9.83
C GLY A 22 7.08 -1.59 -9.17
N SER A 23 6.72 -0.50 -8.49
CA SER A 23 7.61 0.42 -7.79
C SER A 23 6.88 1.03 -6.60
N ILE A 24 7.54 1.08 -5.44
CA ILE A 24 6.99 1.65 -4.21
C ILE A 24 6.66 3.12 -4.39
N ASP A 25 7.54 3.91 -5.01
CA ASP A 25 7.32 5.34 -5.20
C ASP A 25 6.09 5.62 -6.07
N ILE A 26 5.88 4.81 -7.11
CA ILE A 26 4.71 4.91 -8.00
C ILE A 26 3.45 4.47 -7.24
N ALA A 27 3.52 3.38 -6.48
CA ALA A 27 2.41 2.88 -5.69
C ALA A 27 1.99 3.88 -4.59
N GLU A 28 2.96 4.52 -3.94
CA GLU A 28 2.73 5.54 -2.90
C GLU A 28 2.07 6.79 -3.50
N ALA A 29 2.53 7.23 -4.67
CA ALA A 29 1.93 8.38 -5.37
C ALA A 29 0.48 8.09 -5.78
N GLU A 30 0.21 6.90 -6.30
CA GLU A 30 -1.15 6.48 -6.67
C GLU A 30 -2.05 6.35 -5.43
N PHE A 31 -1.55 5.76 -4.35
CA PHE A 31 -2.29 5.69 -3.08
C PHE A 31 -2.65 7.08 -2.55
N LYS A 32 -1.68 8.00 -2.53
CA LYS A 32 -1.89 9.40 -2.12
C LYS A 32 -2.94 10.09 -2.99
N ARG A 33 -2.96 9.81 -4.30
CA ARG A 33 -4.00 10.31 -5.20
C ARG A 33 -5.37 9.74 -4.83
N MET A 34 -5.47 8.44 -4.57
CA MET A 34 -6.73 7.80 -4.17
C MET A 34 -7.32 8.40 -2.90
N ILE A 35 -6.53 8.58 -1.83
CA ILE A 35 -7.01 9.18 -0.57
C ILE A 35 -7.21 10.70 -0.65
N ALA A 36 -6.67 11.36 -1.67
CA ALA A 36 -6.94 12.77 -1.93
C ALA A 36 -8.27 12.95 -2.68
N ASP A 37 -8.57 12.03 -3.60
CA ASP A 37 -9.80 12.03 -4.40
C ASP A 37 -11.01 11.45 -3.62
N ASP A 38 -10.76 10.56 -2.66
CA ASP A 38 -11.79 9.89 -1.86
C ASP A 38 -11.61 10.16 -0.35
N ALA A 39 -12.51 11.00 0.19
CA ALA A 39 -12.49 11.40 1.60
C ALA A 39 -12.90 10.27 2.55
N ASP A 40 -13.73 9.33 2.10
CA ASP A 40 -14.15 8.16 2.88
C ASP A 40 -12.98 7.18 2.97
N LEU A 41 -12.30 6.90 1.85
CA LEU A 41 -11.07 6.09 1.84
C LEU A 41 -9.99 6.68 2.76
N ARG A 42 -9.87 8.01 2.78
CA ARG A 42 -8.95 8.68 3.72
C ARG A 42 -9.35 8.47 5.17
N ALA A 43 -10.65 8.49 5.49
CA ALA A 43 -11.12 8.25 6.86
C ALA A 43 -10.85 6.80 7.30
N ASP A 44 -11.06 5.84 6.40
CA ASP A 44 -10.77 4.44 6.66
C ASP A 44 -9.25 4.22 6.85
N TYR A 45 -8.41 4.89 6.06
CA TYR A 45 -6.95 4.82 6.19
C TYR A 45 -6.46 5.35 7.54
N ARG A 46 -7.05 6.45 8.02
CA ARG A 46 -6.78 6.98 9.37
C ARG A 46 -7.07 5.95 10.44
N GLN A 47 -8.18 5.24 10.31
CA GLN A 47 -8.58 4.22 11.28
C GLN A 47 -7.58 3.06 11.25
N TRP A 48 -7.22 2.58 10.05
CA TRP A 48 -6.21 1.54 9.89
C TRP A 48 -4.87 1.93 10.52
N CYS A 49 -4.38 3.16 10.30
CA CYS A 49 -3.17 3.66 10.96
C CYS A 49 -3.29 3.67 12.49
N LEU A 50 -4.43 4.09 13.03
CA LEU A 50 -4.67 4.10 14.48
C LEU A 50 -4.66 2.69 15.07
N GLU A 51 -5.28 1.72 14.38
CA GLU A 51 -5.43 0.34 14.83
C GLU A 51 -4.11 -0.45 14.77
N THR A 52 -3.27 -0.15 13.78
CA THR A 52 -1.97 -0.80 13.56
C THR A 52 -0.80 -0.11 14.26
N GLY A 53 -0.97 1.14 14.69
CA GLY A 53 0.09 1.95 15.29
C GLY A 53 0.96 2.68 14.26
N HIS A 54 0.61 2.64 12.97
CA HIS A 54 1.24 3.44 11.93
C HIS A 54 0.76 4.89 11.94
N THR A 55 1.44 5.75 11.19
CA THR A 55 1.00 7.14 10.96
C THR A 55 0.46 7.30 9.55
N GLU A 56 -0.50 8.20 9.33
CA GLU A 56 -1.01 8.52 7.98
C GLU A 56 0.09 8.96 7.00
N ARG A 57 1.24 9.43 7.52
CA ARG A 57 2.36 9.90 6.71
C ARG A 57 3.22 8.76 6.19
N CYS A 58 3.44 7.73 7.00
CA CYS A 58 4.39 6.67 6.71
C CYS A 58 3.73 5.29 6.55
N GLY A 59 2.46 5.11 6.92
CA GLY A 59 1.87 3.77 7.05
C GLY A 59 1.86 2.95 5.76
N PHE A 60 1.78 3.60 4.59
CA PHE A 60 1.97 2.90 3.32
C PHE A 60 3.42 2.41 3.12
N MET A 61 4.39 3.30 3.40
CA MET A 61 5.81 2.99 3.24
C MET A 61 6.29 1.96 4.26
N ASP A 62 5.85 2.09 5.51
CA ASP A 62 6.12 1.13 6.58
C ASP A 62 5.61 -0.26 6.19
N TYR A 63 4.37 -0.35 5.66
CA TYR A 63 3.82 -1.60 5.16
C TYR A 63 4.59 -2.14 3.95
N ALA A 64 4.93 -1.27 2.99
CA ALA A 64 5.66 -1.68 1.80
C ALA A 64 7.05 -2.25 2.14
N ASP A 65 7.75 -1.66 3.12
CA ASP A 65 9.05 -2.13 3.61
C ASP A 65 8.92 -3.53 4.27
N GLU A 66 7.91 -3.72 5.14
CA GLU A 66 7.60 -5.02 5.75
C GLU A 66 7.20 -6.08 4.70
N TYR A 67 6.44 -5.67 3.69
CA TYR A 67 5.99 -6.53 2.60
C TYR A 67 7.17 -6.98 1.71
N LEU A 68 8.13 -6.08 1.44
CA LEU A 68 9.35 -6.41 0.72
C LEU A 68 10.23 -7.38 1.51
N ASP A 69 10.46 -7.11 2.80
CA ASP A 69 11.27 -7.96 3.69
C ASP A 69 10.66 -9.38 3.80
N SER A 70 9.33 -9.48 3.78
CA SER A 70 8.63 -10.77 3.75
C SER A 70 8.62 -11.45 2.36
N GLN A 71 8.88 -10.74 1.27
CA GLN A 71 8.84 -11.24 -0.11
C GLN A 71 10.20 -11.13 -0.85
N ASP A 72 11.28 -11.32 -0.10
CA ASP A 72 12.73 -11.22 -0.38
C ASP A 72 13.26 -11.97 -1.66
N SER A 73 12.42 -12.32 -2.62
CA SER A 73 12.81 -12.95 -3.89
C SER A 73 12.00 -12.50 -5.12
N VAL A 74 10.84 -11.87 -4.96
CA VAL A 74 9.99 -11.45 -6.09
C VAL A 74 10.28 -10.00 -6.48
N TRP A 75 10.46 -9.13 -5.50
CA TRP A 75 10.65 -7.70 -5.72
C TRP A 75 12.09 -7.30 -6.03
N ASP A 76 13.06 -8.11 -5.60
CA ASP A 76 14.49 -7.95 -5.92
C ASP A 76 14.76 -8.03 -7.44
N SER A 77 13.79 -8.53 -8.22
CA SER A 77 13.83 -8.54 -9.69
C SER A 77 13.16 -7.34 -10.38
N LEU A 78 12.43 -6.51 -9.63
CA LEU A 78 11.75 -5.30 -10.14
C LEU A 78 12.48 -4.00 -9.78
N THR A 79 13.34 -4.03 -8.75
CA THR A 79 14.21 -2.91 -8.35
C THR A 79 15.48 -2.75 -9.20
N ASP A 80 15.72 -3.62 -10.19
CA ASP A 80 16.86 -3.55 -11.13
C ASP A 80 16.77 -2.39 -12.15
N TYR A 81 16.06 -1.31 -11.81
CA TYR A 81 15.89 -0.11 -12.63
C TYR A 81 16.37 1.18 -11.93
N ASP A 82 17.52 1.10 -11.25
CA ASP A 82 18.39 2.27 -11.05
C ASP A 82 19.83 1.94 -11.49
N SER A 83 20.02 1.86 -12.80
CA SER A 83 21.33 1.77 -13.44
C SER A 83 21.32 2.55 -14.76
N GLN A 84 21.31 3.89 -14.65
CA GLN A 84 21.61 4.82 -15.75
C GLN A 84 22.51 5.96 -15.24
#